data_AF-A0A645IPY1-F1
#
_entry.id   AF-A0A645IPY1-F1
#
_cell.length_a   1.000
_cell.length_b   1.000
_cell.length_c   1.000
_cell.angle_alpha   90.00
_cell.angle_beta   90.00
_cell.angle_gamma   90.00
#
_symmetry.space_group_name_H-M   'P 1'
#
loop_
_entity.id
_entity.type
_entity.pdbx_description
1 polymer ?
#
loop_
_entity_poly.entity_id
_entity_poly.type
_entity_poly.pdbx_seq_one_letter_code
_entity_poly.pdbx_strand_id
1 'polypeptide(L)'
;MLSINSTYDGKFKFVIAEGESVDGPIPPTGNTNTRGKFNPDIRTFLSNWVKEGPTHHFSLGIGHHAKTLKKIAGYLGLEAVIVTDY
;
A
#
# COMPACT_ATOMS: atom_id res chain seq x y z
N MET A 1 0.59 -4.06 1.36
CA MET A 1 0.14 -2.84 2.05
C MET A 1 -1.21 -2.40 1.48
N LEU A 2 -2.18 -2.13 2.35
CA LEU A 2 -3.51 -1.65 1.97
C LEU A 2 -3.85 -0.38 2.76
N SER A 3 -4.14 0.70 2.04
CA SER A 3 -4.80 1.89 2.58
C SER A 3 -6.22 1.96 2.03
N ILE A 4 -7.16 2.40 2.87
CA ILE A 4 -8.55 2.63 2.51
C ILE A 4 -8.82 4.11 2.77
N ASN A 5 -9.22 4.83 1.73
CA ASN A 5 -9.57 6.25 1.80
C ASN A 5 -10.98 6.49 1.25
N SER A 6 -11.43 7.75 1.31
CA SER A 6 -12.71 8.18 0.76
C SER A 6 -12.50 9.02 -0.51
N THR A 7 -13.31 8.76 -1.53
CA THR A 7 -13.41 9.56 -2.74
C THR A 7 -14.20 10.85 -2.49
N TYR A 8 -14.20 11.76 -3.47
CA TYR A 8 -14.98 13.00 -3.40
C TYR A 8 -16.49 12.77 -3.19
N ASP A 9 -17.06 11.71 -3.79
CA ASP A 9 -18.47 11.33 -3.63
C ASP A 9 -18.75 10.49 -2.37
N GLY A 10 -17.77 10.37 -1.45
CA GLY A 10 -17.93 9.69 -0.17
C GLY A 10 -17.88 8.17 -0.22
N LYS A 11 -17.48 7.58 -1.34
CA LYS A 11 -17.27 6.12 -1.48
C LYS A 11 -15.88 5.74 -0.99
N PHE A 12 -15.70 4.45 -0.65
CA PHE A 12 -14.39 3.93 -0.32
C PHE A 12 -13.56 3.62 -1.58
N LYS A 13 -12.25 3.82 -1.46
CA LYS A 13 -11.25 3.44 -2.45
C LYS A 13 -10.11 2.67 -1.77
N PHE A 14 -9.61 1.65 -2.45
CA PHE A 14 -8.47 0.86 -2.01
C PHE A 14 -7.21 1.30 -2.75
N VAL A 15 -6.18 1.70 -2.00
CA VAL A 15 -4.84 1.96 -2.53
C VAL A 15 -3.91 0.86 -2.03
N ILE A 16 -3.34 0.11 -2.97
CA ILE A 16 -2.63 -1.13 -2.70
C ILE A 16 -1.19 -1.02 -3.20
N ALA A 17 -0.24 -1.48 -2.38
CA ALA A 17 1.16 -1.57 -2.75
C ALA A 17 1.77 -2.87 -2.21
N GLU A 18 2.71 -3.41 -2.97
CA GLU A 18 3.50 -4.59 -2.64
C GLU A 18 4.98 -4.26 -2.62
N GLY A 19 5.68 -4.92 -1.71
CA GLY A 19 7.09 -4.72 -1.46
C GLY A 19 7.60 -5.80 -0.53
N GLU A 20 8.90 -5.77 -0.28
CA GLU A 20 9.58 -6.75 0.56
C GLU A 20 10.04 -6.10 1.86
N SER A 21 9.86 -6.81 2.97
CA SER A 21 10.60 -6.50 4.19
C SER A 21 12.00 -7.06 4.02
N VAL A 22 13.01 -6.19 3.98
CA VAL A 22 14.40 -6.58 3.77
C VAL A 22 15.23 -6.37 5.03
N ASP A 23 16.34 -7.09 5.16
CA ASP A 23 17.28 -6.89 6.27
C ASP A 23 17.96 -5.52 6.21
N GLY A 24 18.41 -5.04 7.37
CA GLY A 24 19.19 -3.81 7.50
C GLY A 24 19.29 -3.29 8.94
N PRO A 25 19.97 -2.16 9.14
CA PRO A 25 20.07 -1.53 10.45
C PRO A 25 18.69 -1.15 11.01
N ILE A 26 18.49 -1.39 12.31
CA ILE A 26 17.27 -1.02 13.02
C ILE A 26 17.47 0.36 13.65
N PRO A 27 16.62 1.37 13.33
CA PRO A 27 16.69 2.66 13.98
C PRO A 27 16.48 2.55 15.50
N PRO A 28 17.23 3.28 16.35
CA PRO A 28 17.12 3.21 17.80
C PRO A 28 15.88 3.99 18.32
N THR A 29 14.70 3.68 17.78
CA THR A 29 13.43 4.36 18.09
C THR A 29 12.57 3.61 19.10
N GLY A 30 12.95 2.39 19.48
CA GLY A 30 12.24 1.56 20.48
C GLY A 30 10.98 0.86 19.94
N ASN A 31 10.61 1.09 18.68
CA ASN A 31 9.44 0.49 18.05
C ASN A 31 9.80 -0.73 17.19
N THR A 32 8.83 -1.62 16.97
CA THR A 32 8.91 -2.63 15.91
C THR A 32 8.93 -1.93 14.55
N ASN A 33 9.95 -2.20 13.74
CA ASN A 33 10.13 -1.59 12.42
C ASN A 33 10.20 -2.67 11.34
N THR A 34 9.72 -2.34 10.14
CA THR A 34 9.99 -3.10 8.91
C THR A 34 10.69 -2.20 7.91
N ARG A 35 11.78 -2.67 7.32
CA ARG A 35 12.48 -1.96 6.26
C ARG A 35 11.86 -2.36 4.92
N GLY A 36 10.89 -1.57 4.47
CA GLY A 36 10.18 -1.83 3.22
C GLY A 36 10.99 -1.43 1.98
N LYS A 37 11.13 -2.34 1.03
CA LYS A 37 11.63 -2.08 -0.33
C LYS A 37 10.46 -2.20 -1.31
N PHE A 38 10.22 -1.15 -2.09
CA PHE A 38 9.12 -1.06 -3.06
C PHE A 38 9.66 -0.74 -4.45
N ASN A 39 9.09 -1.38 -5.47
CA ASN A 39 9.44 -1.16 -6.87
C ASN A 39 8.73 0.07 -7.45
N PRO A 40 9.27 0.69 -8.52
CA PRO A 40 10.62 0.44 -9.05
C PRO A 40 11.71 1.08 -8.19
N ASP A 41 11.38 2.13 -7.45
CA ASP A 41 12.23 2.81 -6.49
C ASP A 41 11.37 3.59 -5.48
N ILE A 42 11.93 3.98 -4.35
CA ILE A 42 11.18 4.64 -3.27
C ILE A 42 10.51 5.95 -3.72
N ARG A 43 11.14 6.72 -4.60
CA ARG A 43 10.61 8.03 -5.04
C ARG A 43 9.44 7.84 -5.98
N THR A 44 9.56 6.93 -6.95
CA THR A 44 8.49 6.61 -7.89
C THR A 44 7.33 5.94 -7.16
N PHE A 45 7.60 4.97 -6.28
CA PHE A 45 6.58 4.35 -5.43
C PHE A 45 5.82 5.39 -4.62
N LEU A 46 6.52 6.25 -3.86
CA LEU A 46 5.85 7.25 -3.02
C LEU A 46 5.07 8.26 -3.86
N SER A 47 5.57 8.64 -5.04
CA SER A 47 4.85 9.52 -5.95
C SER A 47 3.55 8.88 -6.44
N ASN A 48 3.58 7.61 -6.83
CA ASN A 48 2.38 6.88 -7.28
C ASN A 48 1.41 6.65 -6.11
N TRP A 49 1.92 6.26 -4.94
CA TRP A 49 1.12 6.06 -3.73
C TRP A 49 0.39 7.35 -3.35
N VAL A 50 1.11 8.47 -3.19
CA VAL A 50 0.53 9.74 -2.73
C VAL A 50 -0.44 10.34 -3.74
N LYS A 51 -0.23 10.14 -5.05
CA LYS A 51 -1.18 10.60 -6.10
C LYS A 51 -2.58 10.01 -5.94
N GLU A 52 -2.70 8.84 -5.34
CA GLU A 52 -3.99 8.16 -5.12
C GLU A 52 -4.72 8.63 -3.85
N GLY A 53 -4.15 9.58 -3.11
CA GLY A 53 -4.70 10.15 -1.88
C GLY A 53 -4.86 9.17 -0.70
N PRO A 54 -3.92 8.26 -0.42
CA PRO A 54 -4.00 7.31 0.68
C PRO A 54 -3.91 8.02 2.03
N THR A 55 -4.30 7.31 3.09
CA THR A 55 -4.07 7.77 4.47
C THR A 55 -2.64 7.45 4.92
N HIS A 56 -2.20 8.10 6.00
CA HIS A 56 -0.89 7.80 6.62
C HIS A 56 -0.88 6.47 7.38
N HIS A 57 -2.06 5.93 7.70
CA HIS A 57 -2.23 4.59 8.28
C HIS A 57 -2.53 3.56 7.20
N PHE A 58 -2.01 2.36 7.36
CA PHE A 58 -2.27 1.27 6.42
C PHE A 58 -2.10 -0.08 7.12
N SER A 59 -2.73 -1.10 6.55
CA SER A 59 -2.52 -2.48 6.96
C SER A 59 -1.36 -3.10 6.19
N LEU A 60 -0.42 -3.69 6.93
CA LEU A 60 0.65 -4.52 6.37
C LEU A 60 0.30 -5.99 6.59
N GLY A 61 0.28 -6.76 5.53
CA GLY A 61 0.08 -8.21 5.54
C GLY A 61 1.30 -8.93 4.99
N ILE A 62 1.48 -10.18 5.39
CA ILE A 62 2.54 -11.05 4.85
C ILE A 62 2.08 -11.60 3.50
N GLY A 63 2.99 -11.62 2.52
CA GLY A 63 2.74 -12.14 1.18
C GLY A 63 2.19 -11.10 0.19
N HIS A 64 2.14 -11.52 -1.07
CA HIS A 64 1.70 -10.69 -2.20
C HIS A 64 0.27 -11.05 -2.58
N HIS A 65 -0.67 -10.21 -2.14
CA HIS A 65 -2.12 -10.41 -2.27
C HIS A 65 -2.83 -9.26 -3.00
N ALA A 66 -2.12 -8.37 -3.68
CA ALA A 66 -2.70 -7.18 -4.32
C ALA A 66 -3.78 -7.53 -5.34
N LYS A 67 -3.57 -8.58 -6.16
CA LYS A 67 -4.57 -9.07 -7.12
C LYS A 67 -5.84 -9.57 -6.41
N THR A 68 -5.68 -10.28 -5.29
CA THR A 68 -6.81 -10.76 -4.47
C THR A 68 -7.57 -9.59 -3.85
N LEU A 69 -6.87 -8.62 -3.27
CA LEU A 69 -7.48 -7.41 -2.69
C LEU A 69 -8.22 -6.58 -3.75
N LYS A 70 -7.63 -6.42 -4.94
CA LYS A 70 -8.29 -5.75 -6.07
C LYS A 70 -9.55 -6.50 -6.53
N LYS A 71 -9.52 -7.83 -6.54
CA LYS A 71 -10.70 -8.67 -6.84
C LYS A 71 -11.80 -8.49 -5.78
N ILE A 72 -11.45 -8.42 -4.49
CA ILE A 72 -12.40 -8.15 -3.40
C ILE A 72 -13.04 -6.76 -3.57
N ALA A 73 -12.25 -5.73 -3.85
CA ALA A 73 -12.79 -4.40 -4.13
C ALA A 73 -13.78 -4.41 -5.30
N GLY A 74 -13.48 -5.18 -6.36
CA GLY A 74 -14.40 -5.39 -7.48
C GLY A 74 -15.74 -6.01 -7.06
N TYR A 75 -15.74 -7.03 -6.20
CA TYR A 75 -16.99 -7.60 -5.67
C TYR A 75 -17.77 -6.64 -4.77
N LEU A 76 -17.08 -5.69 -4.14
CA LEU A 76 -17.69 -4.66 -3.29
C LEU A 76 -18.11 -3.41 -4.09
N GLY A 77 -17.85 -3.36 -5.39
CA GLY A 77 -18.13 -2.18 -6.23
C GLY A 77 -17.27 -0.97 -5.87
N LEU A 78 -16.07 -1.19 -5.32
CA LEU A 78 -15.14 -0.15 -4.88
C LEU A 78 -14.06 0.12 -5.92
N GLU A 79 -13.61 1.37 -5.98
CA GLU A 79 -12.40 1.72 -6.74
C GLU A 79 -11.17 1.08 -6.08
N ALA A 80 -10.27 0.52 -6.89
CA ALA A 80 -9.03 -0.06 -6.39
C ALA A 80 -7.87 0.11 -7.37
N VAL A 81 -6.74 0.57 -6.84
CA VAL A 81 -5.50 0.79 -7.59
C VAL A 81 -4.33 0.06 -6.92
N ILE A 82 -3.48 -0.55 -7.75
CA ILE A 82 -2.21 -1.14 -7.34
C ILE A 82 -1.12 -0.21 -7.89
N VAL A 83 -0.27 0.33 -7.03
CA VAL A 83 0.68 1.40 -7.40
C VAL A 83 2.13 0.94 -7.55
N THR A 84 2.37 -0.36 -7.42
CA THR A 84 3.67 -1.02 -7.52
C THR A 84 3.59 -2.21 -8.45
N ASP A 85 4.68 -2.50 -9.15
CA ASP A 85 4.83 -3.73 -9.93
C ASP A 85 5.54 -4.81 -9.10
N TYR A 86 4.98 -6.02 -9.11
CA TYR A 86 5.55 -7.20 -8.46
C TYR A 86 5.26 -8.47 -9.28
#